data_AF-A0A660YCJ5-F1
#
_entry.id   AF-A0A660YCJ5-F1
#
_cell.length_a   1.000
_cell.length_b   1.000
_cell.length_c   1.000
_cell.angle_alpha   90.00
_cell.angle_beta   90.00
_cell.angle_gamma   90.00
#
_symmetry.space_group_name_H-M   'P 1'
#
loop_
_entity.id
_entity.type
_entity.pdbx_description
1 polymer ?
#
loop_
_entity_poly.entity_id
_entity_poly.type
_entity_poly.pdbx_seq_one_letter_code
_entity_poly.pdbx_strand_id
1 'polypeptide(L)'
;MRLSKIGILIGGLLFLSEGGFAEEKWLFPFESGTFDLNITMEVGGRKMQAHGQGWYKKNKLRWDMVMAGQHISSLYDGQRAYTILLDRGIALEIPPSQMRITAEGLPEYRKYEGKQVGSEEIEGKMTDIYEYERPAQASGRPPGSADRVKDWIWRGKEFPLKTVVTSEQGRNTTVVTNIVMNAAVSDSLFQLPKAVRNSVRQLGKDGREKRTSSSGMESPRIGRSGETSLELLPRGIPIYPGAKKRMRRQMAGGRIIVAAYTSTDSLKQIVRFYETRMREMGWMVRGGYEEKEYAISCRKGIASCRIAVSEQKKKRRIGIEIQ
;
A
#
# COMPACT_ATOMS: atom_id res chain seq x y z
N MET A 1 -9.79 -1.07 -2.70
CA MET A 1 -8.54 -1.53 -2.05
C MET A 1 -8.77 -1.85 -0.57
N ARG A 2 -9.15 -3.09 -0.22
CA ARG A 2 -9.11 -3.54 1.19
C ARG A 2 -7.69 -3.26 1.71
N LEU A 3 -7.55 -2.77 2.93
CA LEU A 3 -6.24 -2.64 3.59
C LEU A 3 -5.47 -3.97 3.52
N SER A 4 -6.16 -5.11 3.44
CA SER A 4 -5.55 -6.43 3.23
C SER A 4 -4.74 -6.57 1.93
N LYS A 5 -5.07 -5.88 0.82
CA LYS A 5 -4.26 -5.96 -0.43
C LYS A 5 -3.11 -4.96 -0.44
N ILE A 6 -3.26 -3.82 0.23
CA ILE A 6 -2.14 -2.89 0.51
C ILE A 6 -1.17 -3.55 1.47
N GLY A 7 -1.66 -4.29 2.47
CA GLY A 7 -0.86 -5.09 3.38
C GLY A 7 -0.11 -6.23 2.69
N ILE A 8 -0.63 -6.78 1.58
CA ILE A 8 0.10 -7.74 0.74
C ILE A 8 1.16 -7.05 -0.15
N LEU A 9 0.94 -5.78 -0.53
CA LEU A 9 1.85 -4.96 -1.37
C LEU A 9 2.98 -4.28 -0.58
N ILE A 10 2.70 -3.87 0.66
CA ILE A 10 3.68 -3.36 1.65
C ILE A 10 4.34 -4.53 2.36
N GLY A 11 3.57 -5.62 2.53
CA GLY A 11 4.17 -6.93 2.59
C GLY A 11 4.89 -7.29 1.30
N GLY A 12 5.67 -8.33 1.16
CA GLY A 12 6.53 -8.48 -0.04
C GLY A 12 7.70 -7.49 -0.13
N LEU A 13 7.64 -6.30 0.51
CA LEU A 13 8.79 -5.41 0.69
C LEU A 13 9.37 -5.47 2.11
N LEU A 14 8.49 -5.67 3.10
CA LEU A 14 8.84 -6.06 4.48
C LEU A 14 9.15 -7.57 4.63
N PHE A 15 9.10 -8.35 3.54
CA PHE A 15 8.95 -9.80 3.60
C PHE A 15 10.05 -10.44 2.77
N LEU A 16 11.22 -10.57 3.41
CA LEU A 16 12.18 -11.60 3.08
C LEU A 16 12.10 -12.64 4.21
N SER A 17 11.67 -13.85 3.83
CA SER A 17 11.58 -15.11 4.56
C SER A 17 10.68 -15.22 5.81
N GLU A 18 10.37 -16.48 6.16
CA GLU A 18 9.63 -16.89 7.36
C GLU A 18 10.61 -17.24 8.49
N GLY A 19 10.35 -16.78 9.71
CA GLY A 19 11.12 -17.12 10.91
C GLY A 19 10.73 -16.26 12.12
N GLY A 20 10.65 -16.87 13.30
CA GLY A 20 10.35 -16.17 14.56
C GLY A 20 11.51 -15.29 15.04
N PHE A 21 11.24 -14.47 16.06
CA PHE A 21 12.23 -13.61 16.71
C PHE A 21 13.23 -14.46 17.50
N ALA A 22 14.42 -14.68 16.95
CA ALA A 22 15.61 -15.07 17.68
C ALA A 22 16.63 -13.92 17.66
N GLU A 23 17.51 -13.87 18.65
CA GLU A 23 18.49 -12.80 18.77
C GLU A 23 19.58 -12.90 17.67
N GLU A 24 19.92 -11.73 17.13
CA GLU A 24 21.23 -11.36 16.56
C GLU A 24 21.69 -12.00 15.24
N LYS A 25 21.12 -11.52 14.12
CA LYS A 25 21.87 -10.97 12.96
C LYS A 25 20.90 -10.41 11.92
N TRP A 26 20.89 -9.08 11.78
CA TRP A 26 20.08 -8.42 10.76
C TRP A 26 20.66 -8.64 9.36
N LEU A 27 19.78 -8.64 8.35
CA LEU A 27 20.08 -8.72 6.91
C LEU A 27 21.09 -7.67 6.40
N PHE A 28 21.34 -6.63 7.19
CA PHE A 28 22.19 -5.53 6.81
C PHE A 28 23.61 -5.77 7.35
N PRO A 29 24.63 -5.89 6.48
CA PRO A 29 26.01 -6.23 6.87
C PRO A 29 26.76 -5.04 7.52
N PHE A 30 26.02 -4.07 8.05
CA PHE A 30 26.52 -2.75 8.44
C PHE A 30 25.67 -2.16 9.57
N GLU A 31 26.25 -1.30 10.41
CA GLU A 31 25.59 -0.79 11.62
C GLU A 31 24.52 0.28 11.33
N SER A 32 24.71 1.11 10.32
CA SER A 32 23.79 2.18 9.95
C SER A 32 23.99 2.63 8.51
N GLY A 33 22.96 3.18 7.88
CA GLY A 33 23.09 3.66 6.50
C GLY A 33 21.79 4.03 5.82
N THR A 34 21.92 4.47 4.59
CA THR A 34 20.82 4.93 3.74
C THR A 34 20.88 4.29 2.37
N PHE A 35 19.73 4.21 1.71
CA PHE A 35 19.64 3.71 0.33
C PHE A 35 18.40 4.27 -0.35
N ASP A 36 18.41 4.29 -1.68
CA ASP A 36 17.24 4.55 -2.49
C ASP A 36 16.62 3.22 -2.92
N LEU A 37 15.30 3.22 -3.08
CA LEU A 37 14.52 2.04 -3.38
C LEU A 37 13.62 2.30 -4.58
N ASN A 38 13.80 1.50 -5.62
CA ASN A 38 12.98 1.53 -6.83
C ASN A 38 12.22 0.21 -6.95
N ILE A 39 10.89 0.29 -7.05
CA ILE A 39 10.02 -0.87 -7.09
C ILE A 39 9.20 -0.78 -8.36
N THR A 40 9.22 -1.84 -9.16
CA THR A 40 8.40 -2.00 -10.34
C THR A 40 7.53 -3.23 -10.19
N MET A 41 6.22 -3.06 -10.33
CA MET A 41 5.25 -4.13 -10.21
C MET A 41 4.44 -4.25 -11.50
N GLU A 42 4.39 -5.45 -12.06
CA GLU A 42 3.66 -5.77 -13.27
C GLU A 42 2.59 -6.81 -12.94
N VAL A 43 1.33 -6.39 -12.84
CA VAL A 43 0.20 -7.24 -12.42
C VAL A 43 -0.95 -7.06 -13.41
N GLY A 44 -1.41 -8.16 -14.02
CA GLY A 44 -2.52 -8.14 -14.97
C GLY A 44 -2.30 -7.19 -16.15
N GLY A 45 -1.08 -7.15 -16.70
CA GLY A 45 -0.70 -6.28 -17.81
C GLY A 45 -0.53 -4.80 -17.45
N ARG A 46 -0.67 -4.42 -16.18
CA ARG A 46 -0.42 -3.04 -15.70
C ARG A 46 0.91 -2.96 -14.99
N LYS A 47 1.68 -1.93 -15.33
CA LYS A 47 2.94 -1.58 -14.67
C LYS A 47 2.71 -0.45 -13.67
N MET A 48 3.17 -0.64 -12.45
CA MET A 48 3.20 0.38 -11.39
C MET A 48 4.64 0.56 -10.95
N GLN A 49 5.00 1.80 -10.64
CA GLN A 49 6.32 2.13 -10.13
C GLN A 49 6.17 2.88 -8.81
N ALA A 50 7.09 2.61 -7.89
CA ALA A 50 7.26 3.37 -6.66
C ALA A 50 8.75 3.66 -6.48
N HIS A 51 9.03 4.88 -6.05
CA HIS A 51 10.36 5.32 -5.64
C HIS A 51 10.29 5.73 -4.17
N GLY A 52 11.35 5.41 -3.45
CA GLY A 52 11.43 5.68 -2.03
C GLY A 52 12.86 5.73 -1.53
N GLN A 53 12.98 6.07 -0.25
CA GLN A 53 14.25 6.15 0.45
C GLN A 53 14.16 5.31 1.72
N GLY A 54 15.25 4.61 2.04
CA GLY A 54 15.38 3.76 3.21
C GLY A 54 16.51 4.20 4.12
N TRP A 55 16.32 3.93 5.41
CA TRP A 55 17.27 4.15 6.48
C TRP A 55 17.29 2.92 7.38
N TYR A 56 18.47 2.51 7.79
CA TYR A 56 18.63 1.49 8.81
C TYR A 56 19.66 1.93 9.84
N LYS A 57 19.49 1.44 11.09
CA LYS A 57 20.42 1.66 12.19
C LYS A 57 20.24 0.56 13.22
N LYS A 58 21.24 -0.29 13.40
CA LYS A 58 21.20 -1.48 14.26
C LYS A 58 19.98 -2.34 13.90
N ASN A 59 19.06 -2.50 14.84
CA ASN A 59 17.81 -3.22 14.67
C ASN A 59 16.63 -2.32 14.24
N LYS A 60 16.87 -1.13 13.70
CA LYS A 60 15.81 -0.21 13.28
C LYS A 60 15.83 -0.05 11.77
N LEU A 61 14.65 0.06 11.19
CA LEU A 61 14.49 0.14 9.75
C LEU A 61 13.31 1.06 9.43
N ARG A 62 13.50 1.97 8.49
CA ARG A 62 12.43 2.79 7.95
C ARG A 62 12.61 2.91 6.45
N TRP A 63 11.52 2.94 5.72
CA TRP A 63 11.54 3.49 4.37
C TRP A 63 10.27 4.23 4.08
N ASP A 64 10.40 5.27 3.27
CA ASP A 64 9.33 6.15 2.85
C ASP A 64 9.24 6.04 1.32
N MET A 65 8.03 5.83 0.79
CA MET A 65 7.81 5.72 -0.64
C MET A 65 6.55 6.45 -1.08
N VAL A 66 6.52 6.83 -2.36
CA VAL A 66 5.31 7.31 -3.02
C VAL A 66 4.82 6.23 -3.96
N MET A 67 3.61 5.71 -3.72
CA MET A 67 2.98 4.69 -4.57
C MET A 67 1.57 5.14 -4.93
N ALA A 68 1.28 5.22 -6.23
CA ALA A 68 -0.02 5.69 -6.75
C ALA A 68 -0.45 7.04 -6.15
N GLY A 69 0.49 7.99 -6.01
CA GLY A 69 0.25 9.32 -5.46
C GLY A 69 0.01 9.37 -3.95
N GLN A 70 0.21 8.26 -3.23
CA GLN A 70 0.05 8.19 -1.78
C GLN A 70 1.42 8.01 -1.10
N HIS A 71 1.67 8.80 -0.05
CA HIS A 71 2.85 8.64 0.80
C HIS A 71 2.64 7.52 1.81
N ILE A 72 3.49 6.50 1.71
CA ILE A 72 3.48 5.31 2.57
C ILE A 72 4.85 5.20 3.22
N SER A 73 4.88 5.02 4.53
CA SER A 73 6.11 4.72 5.25
C SER A 73 5.97 3.40 5.99
N SER A 74 6.98 2.56 5.90
CA SER A 74 7.12 1.39 6.78
C SER A 74 8.18 1.70 7.81
N LEU A 75 7.88 1.43 9.07
CA LEU A 75 8.76 1.71 10.20
C LEU A 75 8.85 0.49 11.10
N TYR A 76 10.06 0.05 11.42
CA TYR A 76 10.37 -0.85 12.51
C TYR A 76 11.31 -0.13 13.49
N ASP A 77 10.86 0.04 14.73
CA ASP A 77 11.57 0.81 15.76
C ASP A 77 12.55 -0.02 16.61
N GLY A 78 12.73 -1.30 16.27
CA GLY A 78 13.47 -2.28 17.07
C GLY A 78 12.59 -3.16 17.94
N GLN A 79 11.31 -2.83 18.09
CA GLN A 79 10.33 -3.60 18.88
C GLN A 79 9.02 -3.82 18.12
N ARG A 80 8.54 -2.78 17.42
CA ARG A 80 7.23 -2.74 16.77
C ARG A 80 7.38 -2.32 15.32
N ALA A 81 6.56 -2.91 14.46
CA ALA A 81 6.46 -2.54 13.07
C ALA A 81 5.15 -1.77 12.78
N TYR A 82 5.23 -0.79 11.90
CA TYR A 82 4.14 0.07 11.51
C TYR A 82 4.10 0.24 9.99
N THR A 83 2.88 0.31 9.46
CA THR A 83 2.58 0.94 8.17
C THR A 83 1.94 2.29 8.44
N ILE A 84 2.56 3.38 7.98
CA ILE A 84 2.12 4.75 8.18
C ILE A 84 1.56 5.28 6.86
N LEU A 85 0.32 5.75 6.89
CA LEU A 85 -0.33 6.43 5.76
C LEU A 85 -0.37 7.93 6.09
N LEU A 86 0.69 8.64 5.75
CA LEU A 86 0.92 10.03 6.17
C LEU A 86 -0.23 10.97 5.78
N ASP A 87 -0.71 10.84 4.54
CA ASP A 87 -1.81 11.68 4.00
C ASP A 87 -3.13 11.52 4.75
N ARG A 88 -3.27 10.40 5.48
CA ARG A 88 -4.44 10.06 6.28
C ARG A 88 -4.23 10.30 7.75
N GLY A 89 -3.02 10.65 8.17
CA GLY A 89 -2.68 10.79 9.58
C GLY A 89 -2.97 9.53 10.37
N ILE A 90 -2.72 8.33 9.82
CA ILE A 90 -2.90 7.05 10.52
C ILE A 90 -1.65 6.19 10.48
N ALA A 91 -1.41 5.45 11.56
CA ALA A 91 -0.44 4.39 11.64
C ALA A 91 -1.15 3.06 11.95
N LEU A 92 -0.78 2.01 11.23
CA LEU A 92 -1.27 0.65 11.43
C LEU A 92 -0.13 -0.17 12.03
N GLU A 93 -0.30 -0.62 13.26
CA GLU A 93 0.66 -1.51 13.90
C GLU A 93 0.52 -2.92 13.31
N ILE A 94 1.65 -3.49 12.91
CA ILE A 94 1.75 -4.84 12.36
C ILE A 94 1.98 -5.79 13.54
N PRO A 95 1.08 -6.76 13.80
CA PRO A 95 1.24 -7.74 14.86
C PRO A 95 2.55 -8.50 14.74
N PRO A 96 3.20 -8.90 15.84
CA PRO A 96 4.39 -9.75 15.80
C PRO A 96 4.20 -11.03 14.99
N SER A 97 3.00 -11.65 15.03
CA SER A 97 2.69 -12.83 14.22
C SER A 97 2.67 -12.58 12.70
N GLN A 98 2.58 -11.32 12.30
CA GLN A 98 2.64 -10.86 10.90
C GLN A 98 3.97 -10.19 10.58
N MET A 99 4.79 -9.87 11.60
CA MET A 99 6.16 -9.43 11.38
C MET A 99 6.96 -10.62 10.88
N ARG A 100 7.35 -10.55 9.62
CA ARG A 100 8.27 -11.50 8.99
C ARG A 100 9.62 -10.84 8.77
N ILE A 101 10.17 -10.33 9.87
CA ILE A 101 11.54 -9.85 9.92
C ILE A 101 12.32 -11.03 10.47
N THR A 102 12.97 -11.80 9.58
CA THR A 102 13.67 -12.99 10.03
C THR A 102 14.90 -12.63 10.84
N ALA A 103 15.01 -13.28 11.99
CA ALA A 103 16.23 -13.37 12.77
C ALA A 103 17.27 -14.32 12.12
N GLU A 104 16.84 -15.16 11.17
CA GLU A 104 17.70 -16.21 10.62
C GLU A 104 18.89 -15.66 9.80
N GLY A 105 18.92 -14.37 9.47
CA GLY A 105 20.11 -13.66 8.95
C GLY A 105 20.70 -14.18 7.63
N LEU A 106 20.21 -15.32 7.12
CA LEU A 106 20.64 -15.93 5.89
C LEU A 106 19.83 -15.35 4.73
N PRO A 107 20.50 -14.89 3.67
CA PRO A 107 19.83 -14.55 2.43
C PRO A 107 18.89 -15.68 1.95
N GLU A 108 17.71 -15.34 1.45
CA GLU A 108 16.68 -16.33 1.05
C GLU A 108 17.22 -17.39 0.09
N TYR A 109 18.09 -17.00 -0.84
CA TYR A 109 18.69 -17.95 -1.79
C TYR A 109 19.41 -19.10 -1.07
N ARG A 110 19.98 -18.93 0.13
CA ARG A 110 20.58 -20.04 0.87
C ARG A 110 19.52 -20.98 1.44
N LYS A 111 18.43 -20.42 1.96
CA LYS A 111 17.31 -21.16 2.56
C LYS A 111 16.62 -22.08 1.55
N TYR A 112 16.55 -21.64 0.29
CA TYR A 112 15.91 -22.38 -0.79
C TYR A 112 16.92 -22.98 -1.79
N GLU A 113 18.16 -23.21 -1.35
CA GLU A 113 19.21 -23.86 -2.15
C GLU A 113 19.40 -23.25 -3.56
N GLY A 114 19.33 -21.93 -3.62
CA GLY A 114 19.39 -21.16 -4.84
C GLY A 114 20.67 -21.38 -5.63
N LYS A 115 20.49 -21.56 -6.93
CA LYS A 115 21.56 -21.82 -7.88
C LYS A 115 22.14 -20.51 -8.37
N GLN A 116 23.46 -20.37 -8.30
CA GLN A 116 24.12 -19.26 -8.97
C GLN A 116 24.00 -19.43 -10.49
N VAL A 117 23.42 -18.44 -11.16
CA VAL A 117 23.15 -18.44 -12.61
C VAL A 117 23.95 -17.38 -13.37
N GLY A 118 24.73 -16.56 -12.67
CA GLY A 118 25.61 -15.58 -13.29
C GLY A 118 26.18 -14.56 -12.31
N SER A 119 26.71 -13.48 -12.86
CA SER A 119 27.22 -12.31 -12.14
C SER A 119 26.99 -11.06 -12.98
N GLU A 120 26.79 -9.92 -12.33
CA GLU A 120 26.56 -8.61 -12.98
C GLU A 120 27.10 -7.49 -12.08
N GLU A 121 27.56 -6.39 -12.69
CA GLU A 121 27.95 -5.20 -11.95
C GLU A 121 26.77 -4.21 -11.88
N ILE A 122 26.41 -3.76 -10.68
CA ILE A 122 25.35 -2.77 -10.43
C ILE A 122 25.97 -1.60 -9.66
N GLU A 123 26.04 -0.41 -10.26
CA GLU A 123 26.61 0.80 -9.64
C GLU A 123 28.01 0.59 -9.03
N GLY A 124 28.94 -0.01 -9.79
CA GLY A 124 30.29 -0.29 -9.30
C GLY A 124 30.40 -1.47 -8.35
N LYS A 125 29.29 -2.18 -8.07
CA LYS A 125 29.23 -3.27 -7.10
C LYS A 125 29.05 -4.60 -7.85
N MET A 126 30.05 -5.46 -7.75
CA MET A 126 29.98 -6.80 -8.34
C MET A 126 28.98 -7.66 -7.56
N THR A 127 28.05 -8.29 -8.28
CA THR A 127 27.00 -9.16 -7.71
C THR A 127 27.07 -10.56 -8.28
N ASP A 128 26.67 -11.53 -7.45
CA ASP A 128 26.34 -12.88 -7.90
C ASP A 128 24.83 -13.04 -8.01
N ILE A 129 24.39 -13.67 -9.09
CA ILE A 129 22.98 -13.81 -9.42
C ILE A 129 22.54 -15.21 -9.02
N TYR A 130 21.57 -15.30 -8.11
CA TYR A 130 20.98 -16.56 -7.67
C TYR A 130 19.55 -16.68 -8.14
N GLU A 131 19.14 -17.89 -8.52
CA GLU A 131 17.77 -18.22 -8.89
C GLU A 131 17.26 -19.40 -8.04
N TYR A 132 16.05 -19.27 -7.51
CA TYR A 132 15.42 -20.28 -6.65
C TYR A 132 13.89 -20.24 -6.73
N GLU A 133 13.25 -21.30 -6.25
CA GLU A 133 11.80 -21.37 -6.09
C GLU A 133 11.41 -21.20 -4.62
N ARG A 134 10.56 -20.22 -4.34
CA ARG A 134 10.02 -19.98 -3.01
C ARG A 134 8.59 -20.53 -2.92
N PRO A 135 8.30 -21.46 -2.00
CA PRO A 135 6.95 -22.01 -1.85
C PRO A 135 5.90 -20.94 -1.59
N ALA A 136 4.68 -21.10 -2.12
CA ALA A 136 3.60 -20.12 -1.93
C ALA A 136 3.31 -19.76 -0.48
N GLN A 137 3.42 -20.74 0.43
CA GLN A 137 3.18 -20.54 1.86
C GLN A 137 4.13 -19.48 2.44
N ALA A 138 5.39 -19.49 2.01
CA ALA A 138 6.39 -18.49 2.39
C ALA A 138 6.02 -17.07 1.94
N SER A 139 5.18 -16.94 0.93
CA SER A 139 4.62 -15.68 0.44
C SER A 139 3.19 -15.41 0.93
N GLY A 140 2.66 -16.22 1.84
CA GLY A 140 1.28 -16.12 2.34
C GLY A 140 0.21 -16.45 1.28
N ARG A 141 0.59 -17.16 0.21
CA ARG A 141 -0.30 -17.60 -0.87
C ARG A 141 -0.81 -19.03 -0.60
N PRO A 142 -1.95 -19.42 -1.20
CA PRO A 142 -2.46 -20.78 -1.08
C PRO A 142 -1.43 -21.83 -1.52
N PRO A 143 -1.43 -23.02 -0.90
CA PRO A 143 -0.57 -24.13 -1.32
C PRO A 143 -0.72 -24.45 -2.81
N GLY A 144 0.36 -24.89 -3.45
CA GLY A 144 0.35 -25.37 -4.85
C GLY A 144 0.82 -24.36 -5.90
N SER A 145 1.27 -23.17 -5.50
CA SER A 145 2.05 -22.28 -6.39
C SER A 145 3.45 -22.04 -5.79
N ALA A 146 4.39 -21.60 -6.61
CA ALA A 146 5.70 -21.14 -6.17
C ALA A 146 5.98 -19.75 -6.76
N ASP A 147 6.80 -18.96 -6.11
CA ASP A 147 7.43 -17.79 -6.72
C ASP A 147 8.77 -18.22 -7.29
N ARG A 148 9.08 -17.78 -8.50
CA ARG A 148 10.46 -17.83 -9.01
C ARG A 148 11.15 -16.54 -8.59
N VAL A 149 12.23 -16.66 -7.83
CA VAL A 149 12.97 -15.52 -7.33
C VAL A 149 14.35 -15.51 -7.95
N LYS A 150 14.77 -14.31 -8.37
CA LYS A 150 16.12 -14.05 -8.86
C LYS A 150 16.71 -12.89 -8.09
N ASP A 151 17.81 -13.13 -7.41
CA ASP A 151 18.48 -12.15 -6.54
C ASP A 151 19.88 -11.83 -7.06
N TRP A 152 20.25 -10.56 -7.01
CA TRP A 152 21.58 -10.05 -7.30
C TRP A 152 22.24 -9.66 -5.98
N ILE A 153 23.09 -10.55 -5.48
CA ILE A 153 23.70 -10.44 -4.15
C ILE A 153 25.06 -9.76 -4.26
N TRP A 154 25.25 -8.65 -3.56
CA TRP A 154 26.53 -7.94 -3.53
C TRP A 154 27.63 -8.80 -2.88
N ARG A 155 28.67 -9.11 -3.66
CA ARG A 155 29.83 -9.87 -3.20
C ARG A 155 30.48 -9.25 -1.97
N GLY A 156 30.78 -10.09 -0.98
CA GLY A 156 31.41 -9.70 0.29
C GLY A 156 30.49 -8.95 1.26
N LYS A 157 29.27 -8.60 0.86
CA LYS A 157 28.25 -7.94 1.70
C LYS A 157 27.02 -8.80 1.94
N GLU A 158 26.78 -9.82 1.11
CA GLU A 158 25.62 -10.71 1.23
C GLU A 158 24.28 -9.96 1.17
N PHE A 159 24.27 -8.80 0.50
CA PHE A 159 23.15 -7.87 0.48
C PHE A 159 22.51 -7.81 -0.92
N PRO A 160 21.20 -8.02 -1.08
CA PRO A 160 20.54 -7.98 -2.39
C PRO A 160 20.45 -6.53 -2.92
N LEU A 161 21.07 -6.28 -4.08
CA LEU A 161 20.93 -5.00 -4.80
C LEU A 161 19.73 -4.99 -5.75
N LYS A 162 19.30 -6.17 -6.18
CA LYS A 162 18.14 -6.34 -7.03
C LYS A 162 17.49 -7.68 -6.74
N THR A 163 16.18 -7.69 -6.70
CA THR A 163 15.35 -8.89 -6.52
C THR A 163 14.23 -8.85 -7.52
N VAL A 164 14.07 -9.94 -8.28
CA VAL A 164 12.95 -10.15 -9.20
C VAL A 164 12.14 -11.33 -8.71
N VAL A 165 10.89 -11.10 -8.35
CA VAL A 165 9.94 -12.15 -7.97
C VAL A 165 8.92 -12.30 -9.08
N THR A 166 8.83 -13.49 -9.66
CA THR A 166 7.82 -13.82 -10.68
C THR A 166 6.85 -14.83 -10.12
N SER A 167 5.56 -14.50 -10.22
CA SER A 167 4.44 -15.29 -9.72
C SER A 167 3.33 -15.37 -10.77
N GLU A 168 2.34 -16.22 -10.56
CA GLU A 168 1.11 -16.24 -11.39
C GLU A 168 0.36 -14.89 -11.41
N GLN A 169 0.51 -14.09 -10.35
CA GLN A 169 -0.15 -12.79 -10.24
C GLN A 169 0.59 -11.70 -11.03
N GLY A 170 1.83 -11.96 -11.42
CA GLY A 170 2.69 -11.00 -12.09
C GLY A 170 4.12 -10.99 -11.55
N ARG A 171 4.83 -9.93 -11.91
CA ARG A 171 6.25 -9.76 -11.62
C ARG A 171 6.47 -8.54 -10.73
N ASN A 172 7.27 -8.71 -9.67
CA ASN A 172 7.77 -7.62 -8.84
C ASN A 172 9.28 -7.51 -9.02
N THR A 173 9.80 -6.30 -9.11
CA THR A 173 11.23 -6.02 -9.20
C THR A 173 11.57 -4.91 -8.23
N THR A 174 12.44 -5.22 -7.27
CA THR A 174 13.00 -4.26 -6.32
C THR A 174 14.45 -4.02 -6.68
N VAL A 175 14.88 -2.76 -6.73
CA VAL A 175 16.26 -2.35 -6.95
C VAL A 175 16.67 -1.38 -5.85
N VAL A 176 17.81 -1.64 -5.23
CA VAL A 176 18.41 -0.81 -4.19
C VAL A 176 19.62 -0.09 -4.80
N THR A 177 19.63 1.23 -4.70
CA THR A 177 20.63 2.13 -5.31
C THR A 177 21.16 3.12 -4.28
N ASN A 178 22.22 3.85 -4.61
CA ASN A 178 22.74 4.94 -3.77
C ASN A 178 22.99 4.55 -2.29
N ILE A 179 23.53 3.34 -2.09
CA ILE A 179 23.78 2.81 -0.75
C ILE A 179 24.94 3.57 -0.09
N VAL A 180 24.66 4.20 1.05
CA VAL A 180 25.67 4.82 1.91
C VAL A 180 25.77 4.01 3.19
N MET A 181 26.88 3.27 3.34
CA MET A 181 27.18 2.50 4.54
C MET A 181 27.72 3.41 5.65
N ASN A 182 27.43 3.07 6.90
CA ASN A 182 27.81 3.80 8.10
C ASN A 182 27.38 5.27 8.09
N ALA A 183 26.23 5.57 7.48
CA ALA A 183 25.71 6.93 7.46
C ALA A 183 25.26 7.37 8.87
N ALA A 184 25.41 8.66 9.17
CA ALA A 184 24.95 9.25 10.43
C ALA A 184 23.40 9.32 10.47
N VAL A 185 22.75 8.20 10.78
CA VAL A 185 21.29 8.09 10.86
C VAL A 185 20.80 8.47 12.27
N SER A 186 19.92 9.47 12.36
CA SER A 186 19.32 9.91 13.62
C SER A 186 18.27 8.91 14.12
N ASP A 187 18.24 8.66 15.44
CA ASP A 187 17.21 7.83 16.08
C ASP A 187 15.79 8.42 15.96
N SER A 188 15.68 9.73 15.72
CA SER A 188 14.39 10.39 15.51
C SER A 188 13.66 9.93 14.25
N LEU A 189 14.38 9.40 13.24
CA LEU A 189 13.77 8.85 12.03
C LEU A 189 12.93 7.60 12.32
N PHE A 190 13.29 6.86 13.37
CA PHE A 190 12.61 5.63 13.76
C PHE A 190 11.50 5.85 14.79
N GLN A 191 11.09 7.10 15.01
CA GLN A 191 9.95 7.42 15.85
C GLN A 191 8.70 7.67 15.00
N LEU A 192 7.54 7.24 15.50
CA LEU A 192 6.26 7.61 14.88
C LEU A 192 6.13 9.13 14.81
N PRO A 193 5.79 9.69 13.64
CA PRO A 193 5.50 11.11 13.49
C PRO A 193 4.43 11.57 14.50
N LYS A 194 4.58 12.77 15.07
CA LYS A 194 3.61 13.32 16.04
C LYS A 194 2.18 13.29 15.49
N ALA A 195 2.01 13.56 14.20
CA ALA A 195 0.71 13.60 13.52
C ALA A 195 -0.04 12.25 13.55
N VAL A 196 0.64 11.11 13.69
CA VAL A 196 0.00 9.78 13.67
C VAL A 196 0.01 9.08 15.03
N ARG A 197 0.76 9.59 16.00
CA ARG A 197 0.97 8.92 17.30
C ARG A 197 -0.34 8.61 18.05
N ASN A 198 -1.33 9.51 17.97
CA ASN A 198 -2.62 9.35 18.65
C ASN A 198 -3.64 8.53 17.84
N SER A 199 -3.24 8.02 16.68
CA SER A 199 -4.11 7.35 15.70
C SER A 199 -3.64 5.94 15.35
N VAL A 200 -2.76 5.37 16.19
CA VAL A 200 -2.25 4.01 16.00
C VAL A 200 -3.42 3.03 16.12
N ARG A 201 -3.61 2.22 15.09
CA ARG A 201 -4.63 1.17 15.03
C ARG A 201 -3.94 -0.18 14.94
N GLN A 202 -4.47 -1.17 15.67
CA GLN A 202 -3.96 -2.54 15.57
C GLN A 202 -4.62 -3.28 14.41
N LEU A 203 -3.79 -3.88 13.55
CA LEU A 203 -4.25 -4.89 12.62
C LEU A 203 -4.56 -6.18 13.39
N GLY A 204 -5.75 -6.73 13.18
CA GLY A 204 -6.11 -8.07 13.65
C GLY A 204 -5.32 -9.15 12.91
N LYS A 205 -5.35 -10.37 13.44
CA LYS A 205 -4.68 -11.54 12.83
C LYS A 205 -5.10 -11.79 11.39
N ASP A 206 -6.32 -11.42 11.02
CA ASP A 206 -6.91 -11.53 9.68
C ASP A 206 -6.61 -10.32 8.77
N GLY A 207 -5.79 -9.38 9.23
CA GLY A 207 -5.47 -8.14 8.52
C GLY A 207 -6.61 -7.13 8.49
N ARG A 208 -7.66 -7.31 9.31
CA ARG A 208 -8.72 -6.31 9.51
C ARG A 208 -8.43 -5.49 10.75
N GLU A 209 -8.79 -4.21 10.73
CA GLU A 209 -8.70 -3.36 11.90
C GLU A 209 -9.48 -3.98 13.07
N LYS A 210 -8.79 -4.29 14.16
CA LYS A 210 -9.43 -4.78 15.37
C LYS A 210 -10.20 -3.62 15.98
N ARG A 211 -11.53 -3.63 15.86
CA ARG A 211 -12.37 -2.70 16.62
C ARG A 211 -12.20 -3.04 18.09
N THR A 212 -11.46 -2.21 18.81
CA THR A 212 -11.47 -2.23 20.27
C THR A 212 -12.86 -1.78 20.70
N SER A 213 -13.71 -2.75 21.05
CA SER A 213 -14.94 -2.46 21.77
C SER A 213 -14.54 -1.87 23.13
N SER A 214 -14.58 -0.53 23.23
CA SER A 214 -14.47 0.15 24.51
C SER A 214 -15.74 -0.16 25.31
N SER A 215 -15.66 -1.23 26.09
CA SER A 215 -16.64 -1.61 27.11
C SER A 215 -16.49 -0.66 28.29
N GLY A 216 -17.56 0.09 28.63
CA GLY A 216 -17.75 0.66 29.96
C GLY A 216 -17.36 2.14 30.14
N MET A 217 -18.09 3.06 29.51
CA MET A 217 -18.38 4.35 30.14
C MET A 217 -19.85 4.67 29.92
N GLU A 218 -20.56 4.93 31.03
CA GLU A 218 -21.94 5.37 31.05
C GLU A 218 -22.13 6.60 30.16
N SER A 219 -23.23 6.58 29.41
CA SER A 219 -23.62 7.67 28.51
C SER A 219 -24.05 8.91 29.30
N PRO A 220 -23.45 10.09 29.07
CA PRO A 220 -24.17 11.33 29.28
C PRO A 220 -25.27 11.39 28.21
N ARG A 221 -26.53 11.35 28.64
CA ARG A 221 -27.69 11.64 27.78
C ARG A 221 -27.61 13.10 27.34
N ILE A 222 -27.04 13.37 26.17
CA ILE A 222 -27.17 14.68 25.50
C ILE A 222 -27.37 14.45 23.99
N GLY A 223 -28.49 14.94 23.48
CA GLY A 223 -28.66 15.48 22.13
C GLY A 223 -28.49 14.53 20.94
N ARG A 224 -29.61 14.14 20.32
CA ARG A 224 -29.65 13.76 18.90
C ARG A 224 -29.14 14.93 18.04
N SER A 225 -27.91 14.83 17.53
CA SER A 225 -27.49 15.47 16.28
C SER A 225 -26.71 14.45 15.47
N GLY A 226 -27.33 13.94 14.41
CA GLY A 226 -26.73 12.95 13.53
C GLY A 226 -25.70 13.58 12.61
N GLU A 227 -24.43 13.46 12.94
CA GLU A 227 -23.31 13.58 12.01
C GLU A 227 -22.52 12.28 12.02
N THR A 228 -22.99 11.31 11.23
CA THR A 228 -22.23 10.11 10.90
C THR A 228 -21.04 10.54 10.04
N SER A 229 -19.84 10.49 10.64
CA SER A 229 -18.53 10.74 10.04
C SER A 229 -18.48 10.53 8.51
N LEU A 230 -18.32 11.64 7.78
CA LEU A 230 -18.25 11.78 6.32
C LEU A 230 -16.95 11.24 5.71
N GLU A 231 -16.17 10.47 6.47
CA GLU A 231 -14.94 9.87 5.99
C GLU A 231 -15.23 8.77 4.95
N LEU A 232 -14.58 8.88 3.78
CA LEU A 232 -14.29 7.85 2.76
C LEU A 232 -14.59 8.30 1.31
N LEU A 233 -14.95 9.56 1.06
CA LEU A 233 -14.74 10.11 -0.27
C LEU A 233 -13.29 10.53 -0.47
N PRO A 234 -12.78 10.46 -1.71
CA PRO A 234 -11.52 11.10 -2.07
C PRO A 234 -11.61 12.58 -1.73
N ARG A 235 -10.55 13.14 -1.13
CA ARG A 235 -10.50 14.59 -0.85
C ARG A 235 -10.80 15.34 -2.16
N GLY A 236 -11.83 16.20 -2.13
CA GLY A 236 -12.16 17.07 -3.26
C GLY A 236 -13.24 16.61 -4.23
N ILE A 237 -13.98 15.52 -3.94
CA ILE A 237 -15.19 15.17 -4.71
C ILE A 237 -16.44 15.46 -3.86
N PRO A 238 -17.37 16.32 -4.32
CA PRO A 238 -18.56 16.68 -3.55
C PRO A 238 -19.55 15.51 -3.46
N ILE A 239 -20.31 15.43 -2.36
CA ILE A 239 -21.42 14.47 -2.23
C ILE A 239 -22.66 15.08 -2.87
N TYR A 240 -23.34 14.32 -3.74
CA TYR A 240 -24.65 14.74 -4.26
C TYR A 240 -25.68 14.87 -3.11
N PRO A 241 -26.35 16.03 -2.95
CA PRO A 241 -27.34 16.25 -1.90
C PRO A 241 -28.46 15.21 -1.92
N GLY A 242 -28.87 14.71 -0.75
CA GLY A 242 -29.93 13.70 -0.65
C GLY A 242 -29.52 12.28 -1.11
N ALA A 243 -28.29 12.09 -1.61
CA ALA A 243 -27.82 10.77 -2.01
C ALA A 243 -27.61 9.86 -0.78
N LYS A 244 -28.23 8.69 -0.79
CA LYS A 244 -28.05 7.68 0.27
C LYS A 244 -26.83 6.81 -0.05
N LYS A 245 -25.88 6.74 0.89
CA LYS A 245 -24.67 5.90 0.78
C LYS A 245 -25.08 4.43 0.70
N ARG A 246 -24.73 3.76 -0.40
CA ARG A 246 -24.95 2.32 -0.60
C ARG A 246 -23.58 1.66 -0.67
N MET A 247 -22.97 1.42 0.48
CA MET A 247 -21.58 0.96 0.51
C MET A 247 -21.47 -0.48 -0.01
N ARG A 248 -21.03 -0.64 -1.26
CA ARG A 248 -20.52 -1.92 -1.78
C ARG A 248 -19.26 -1.62 -2.60
N ARG A 249 -18.10 -1.79 -1.96
CA ARG A 249 -16.80 -1.67 -2.63
C ARG A 249 -16.65 -2.89 -3.53
N GLN A 250 -16.85 -2.73 -4.83
CA GLN A 250 -16.77 -3.82 -5.81
C GLN A 250 -15.58 -3.56 -6.73
N MET A 251 -14.73 -4.57 -6.90
CA MET A 251 -13.75 -4.58 -8.00
C MET A 251 -14.38 -5.37 -9.14
N ALA A 252 -14.56 -4.75 -10.29
CA ALA A 252 -14.90 -5.40 -11.54
C ALA A 252 -13.97 -4.82 -12.61
N GLY A 253 -13.26 -5.69 -13.35
CA GLY A 253 -12.39 -5.26 -14.46
C GLY A 253 -11.24 -4.32 -14.10
N GLY A 254 -10.68 -4.39 -12.88
CA GLY A 254 -9.54 -3.55 -12.48
C GLY A 254 -9.87 -2.07 -12.24
N ARG A 255 -11.16 -1.71 -12.11
CA ARG A 255 -11.62 -0.37 -11.68
C ARG A 255 -11.95 -0.37 -10.19
N ILE A 256 -11.58 0.71 -9.48
CA ILE A 256 -11.89 0.87 -8.05
C ILE A 256 -13.07 1.84 -7.93
N ILE A 257 -14.28 1.31 -7.74
CA ILE A 257 -15.41 2.11 -7.28
C ILE A 257 -15.16 2.44 -5.81
N VAL A 258 -14.85 3.70 -5.53
CA VAL A 258 -14.49 4.19 -4.19
C VAL A 258 -15.73 4.43 -3.35
N ALA A 259 -16.81 4.88 -3.98
CA ALA A 259 -18.11 5.03 -3.35
C ALA A 259 -19.26 4.78 -4.32
N ALA A 260 -20.37 4.27 -3.78
CA ALA A 260 -21.61 4.11 -4.51
C ALA A 260 -22.75 4.76 -3.71
N TYR A 261 -23.50 5.63 -4.36
CA TYR A 261 -24.66 6.30 -3.79
C TYR A 261 -25.89 6.01 -4.63
N THR A 262 -27.06 6.19 -4.01
CA THR A 262 -28.33 6.18 -4.73
C THR A 262 -29.11 7.46 -4.48
N SER A 263 -29.70 8.01 -5.52
CA SER A 263 -30.63 9.14 -5.45
C SER A 263 -31.94 8.81 -6.20
N THR A 264 -33.03 9.47 -5.82
CA THR A 264 -34.31 9.46 -6.54
C THR A 264 -34.42 10.58 -7.58
N ASP A 265 -33.48 11.52 -7.55
CA ASP A 265 -33.48 12.66 -8.46
C ASP A 265 -33.19 12.25 -9.90
N SER A 266 -33.55 13.12 -10.84
CA SER A 266 -33.34 12.88 -12.25
C SER A 266 -31.85 12.80 -12.60
N LEU A 267 -31.53 12.00 -13.63
CA LEU A 267 -30.16 11.90 -14.17
C LEU A 267 -29.59 13.29 -14.50
N LYS A 268 -30.40 14.15 -15.14
CA LYS A 268 -30.02 15.51 -15.53
C LYS A 268 -29.63 16.38 -14.33
N GLN A 269 -30.35 16.28 -13.20
CA GLN A 269 -30.01 17.01 -11.98
C GLN A 269 -28.68 16.53 -11.38
N ILE A 270 -28.50 15.21 -11.28
CA ILE A 270 -27.28 14.62 -10.74
C ILE A 270 -26.06 15.00 -11.57
N VAL A 271 -26.16 14.87 -12.90
CA VAL A 271 -25.09 15.24 -13.83
C VAL A 271 -24.74 16.72 -13.71
N ARG A 272 -25.75 17.59 -13.79
CA ARG A 272 -25.55 19.05 -13.69
C ARG A 272 -24.88 19.45 -12.38
N PHE A 273 -25.25 18.82 -11.27
CA PHE A 273 -24.61 19.06 -9.97
C PHE A 273 -23.11 18.79 -10.04
N TYR A 274 -22.71 17.60 -10.48
CA TYR A 274 -21.29 17.22 -10.50
C TYR A 274 -20.50 18.05 -11.50
N GLU A 275 -21.03 18.29 -12.69
CA GLU A 275 -20.32 19.12 -13.67
C GLU A 275 -20.08 20.54 -13.16
N THR A 276 -21.10 21.14 -12.52
CA THR A 276 -21.00 22.50 -11.99
C THR A 276 -20.01 22.54 -10.82
N ARG A 277 -20.21 21.70 -9.80
CA ARG A 277 -19.36 21.71 -8.61
C ARG A 277 -17.91 21.34 -8.91
N MET A 278 -17.66 20.37 -9.79
CA MET A 278 -16.29 19.99 -10.13
C MET A 278 -15.58 21.14 -10.87
N ARG A 279 -16.25 21.84 -11.79
CA ARG A 279 -15.69 23.04 -12.46
C ARG A 279 -15.40 24.16 -11.46
N GLU A 280 -16.33 24.46 -10.54
CA GLU A 280 -16.12 25.45 -9.46
C GLU A 280 -14.90 25.11 -8.59
N MET A 281 -14.63 23.82 -8.38
CA MET A 281 -13.46 23.34 -7.64
C MET A 281 -12.17 23.31 -8.47
N GLY A 282 -12.19 23.84 -9.71
CA GLY A 282 -11.03 23.92 -10.60
C GLY A 282 -10.67 22.62 -11.30
N TRP A 283 -11.63 21.70 -11.47
CA TRP A 283 -11.43 20.50 -12.29
C TRP A 283 -11.79 20.79 -13.75
N MET A 284 -11.02 20.22 -14.67
CA MET A 284 -11.43 20.09 -16.07
C MET A 284 -12.45 18.95 -16.18
N VAL A 285 -13.65 19.25 -16.66
CA VAL A 285 -14.79 18.31 -16.70
C VAL A 285 -15.22 18.04 -18.13
N ARG A 286 -15.33 16.75 -18.49
CA ARG A 286 -15.92 16.27 -19.74
C ARG A 286 -17.01 15.24 -19.44
N GLY A 287 -18.22 15.50 -19.90
CA GLY A 287 -19.38 14.62 -19.74
C GLY A 287 -19.76 13.94 -21.07
N GLY A 288 -20.24 12.71 -21.01
CA GLY A 288 -20.74 11.98 -22.17
C GLY A 288 -21.58 10.76 -21.78
N TYR A 289 -22.43 10.31 -22.68
CA TYR A 289 -23.11 9.02 -22.52
C TYR A 289 -22.18 7.90 -22.98
N GLU A 290 -22.01 6.89 -22.13
CA GLU A 290 -21.27 5.66 -22.44
C GLU A 290 -22.19 4.47 -22.13
N GLU A 291 -22.61 3.77 -23.18
CA GLU A 291 -23.53 2.62 -23.11
C GLU A 291 -24.85 2.94 -22.37
N LYS A 292 -24.91 2.64 -21.07
CA LYS A 292 -26.10 2.73 -20.20
C LYS A 292 -25.92 3.70 -19.03
N GLU A 293 -24.84 4.47 -19.03
CA GLU A 293 -24.55 5.44 -17.98
C GLU A 293 -24.08 6.78 -18.56
N TYR A 294 -24.28 7.84 -17.79
CA TYR A 294 -23.64 9.11 -18.06
C TYR A 294 -22.32 9.16 -17.29
N ALA A 295 -21.21 9.32 -18.00
CA ALA A 295 -19.88 9.38 -17.43
C ALA A 295 -19.37 10.82 -17.41
N ILE A 296 -18.89 11.26 -16.26
CA ILE A 296 -18.24 12.55 -16.06
C ILE A 296 -16.77 12.28 -15.75
N SER A 297 -15.91 12.57 -16.70
CA SER A 297 -14.45 12.50 -16.53
C SER A 297 -13.95 13.85 -16.02
N CYS A 298 -13.25 13.84 -14.87
CA CYS A 298 -12.70 15.03 -14.25
C CYS A 298 -11.18 14.89 -14.10
N ARG A 299 -10.43 15.97 -14.37
CA ARG A 299 -8.97 16.02 -14.19
C ARG A 299 -8.54 17.31 -13.50
N LYS A 300 -7.61 17.22 -12.54
CA LYS A 300 -6.98 18.36 -11.86
C LYS A 300 -5.52 18.03 -11.60
N GLY A 301 -4.62 18.59 -12.43
CA GLY A 301 -3.20 18.20 -12.44
C GLY A 301 -3.00 16.73 -12.81
N ILE A 302 -2.31 15.98 -11.95
CA ILE A 302 -2.10 14.53 -12.08
C ILE A 302 -3.29 13.69 -11.57
N ALA A 303 -4.22 14.29 -10.83
CA ALA A 303 -5.38 13.57 -10.30
C ALA A 303 -6.49 13.45 -11.35
N SER A 304 -7.08 12.26 -11.43
CA SER A 304 -8.24 12.01 -12.27
C SER A 304 -9.36 11.28 -11.51
N CYS A 305 -10.61 11.60 -11.84
CA CYS A 305 -11.75 10.84 -11.35
C CYS A 305 -12.83 10.70 -12.41
N ARG A 306 -13.60 9.63 -12.31
CA ARG A 306 -14.75 9.35 -13.16
C ARG A 306 -15.99 9.18 -12.29
N ILE A 307 -17.02 9.95 -12.58
CA ILE A 307 -18.32 9.86 -11.92
C ILE A 307 -19.29 9.26 -12.92
N ALA A 308 -19.71 8.03 -12.66
CA ALA A 308 -20.64 7.28 -13.47
C ALA A 308 -22.05 7.35 -12.85
N VAL A 309 -23.03 7.83 -13.61
CA VAL A 309 -24.43 7.90 -13.16
C VAL A 309 -25.27 7.00 -14.05
N SER A 310 -25.80 5.92 -13.47
CA SER A 310 -26.63 4.94 -14.17
C SER A 310 -28.05 4.87 -13.61
N GLU A 311 -28.98 4.49 -14.47
CA GLU A 311 -30.37 4.22 -14.10
C GLU A 311 -30.54 2.74 -13.70
N GLN A 312 -31.05 2.48 -12.50
CA GLN A 312 -31.39 1.15 -12.03
C GLN A 312 -32.80 1.15 -11.42
N LYS A 313 -33.79 0.67 -12.18
CA LYS A 313 -35.22 0.70 -11.79
C LYS A 313 -35.64 2.15 -11.49
N LYS A 314 -36.26 2.40 -10.33
CA LYS A 314 -36.72 3.73 -9.86
C LYS A 314 -35.65 4.54 -9.11
N LYS A 315 -34.37 4.14 -9.16
CA LYS A 315 -33.27 4.83 -8.47
C LYS A 315 -32.12 5.09 -9.44
N ARG A 316 -31.37 6.15 -9.20
CA ARG A 316 -30.11 6.43 -9.89
C ARG A 316 -28.96 5.97 -9.02
N ARG A 317 -28.01 5.26 -9.61
CA ARG A 317 -26.77 4.83 -8.95
C ARG A 317 -25.66 5.77 -9.39
N ILE A 318 -24.95 6.34 -8.43
CA ILE A 318 -23.78 7.19 -8.63
C ILE A 318 -22.57 6.37 -8.21
N GLY A 319 -21.73 5.98 -9.16
CA GLY A 319 -20.42 5.38 -8.93
C GLY A 319 -19.33 6.44 -9.05
N ILE A 320 -18.43 6.49 -8.07
CA ILE A 320 -17.26 7.38 -8.11
C ILE A 320 -16.01 6.51 -8.17
N GLU A 321 -15.23 6.71 -9.23
CA GLU A 321 -13.95 6.06 -9.49
C GLU A 321 -12.84 7.12 -9.45
N ILE A 322 -11.71 6.78 -8.84
CA ILE A 322 -10.49 7.61 -8.92
C ILE A 322 -9.47 6.83 -9.75
N GLN A 323 -8.74 7.55 -10.58
CA GLN A 323 -7.56 7.07 -11.29
C GLN A 323 -6.36 7.91 -10.86
#